data_AF-A0A1G2Y372-F1
#
_entry.id   AF-A0A1G2Y372-F1
#
_cell.length_a   1.000
_cell.length_b   1.000
_cell.length_c   1.000
_cell.angle_alpha   90.00
_cell.angle_beta   90.00
_cell.angle_gamma   90.00
#
_symmetry.space_group_name_H-M   'P 1'
#
loop_
_entity.id
_entity.type
_entity.pdbx_description
1 polymer ?
#
loop_
_entity_poly.entity_id
_entity_poly.type
_entity_poly.pdbx_seq_one_letter_code
_entity_poly.pdbx_strand_id
1 'polypeptide(L)'
;MKKLWIYTLISIFTIFACGAKATVGWEENFDPVKTTWSEVSAYWTDLAGPTAKITENDPVNSYGVATSEIINVDVSVYSELVITSTELEAGAYYSIQIQEAVEGGAYANAVSYAGTAGTHIINIAALMGWSGTKSFVINIWIEGESKAVTFSLLQLREPAASEGWIENFNPIKATWTQYSATWDDIAGATAKLTESDPVNSYGNASTEIITLDVSQYNELVVEATEFDAGALYTVQIQEIGGAGAYANAVSYIGDPGTHVVDIAALMGWSGVKSFVINIWIDGESKGVTFNLLQLRQSAPAMEGWLEDFNPIKESWVEGLCSWTDTSGPNAVLTLTPNPGEWWGSASSEVITLDVDAYDELFVKTTEVEPGCRYSVQIQEVGGGSSYADAISYASAATEHTINLKALMGWSGVKTFVINIWLDSGDGGFNVTFNKIEIRASESGPIFWEDHFNPLDTGWTEIDAYWTDMPDSTAILTEDAIGQSYGKVESPTLLVDLDKYPELTVITTGVDADGWLDVGVQEQNGSWTYVDVISPSIEGAGTYKANIKNITGWSGYKSFRVILWMNGNGKSATVDLVRIGMDCGTEILAGDYYEDCSVNFLDLAFIAESWMDQYDAFDLKDISDNWLEEEL
;
A
#
# COMPACT_ATOMS: atom_id res chain seq x y z
N MET A 1 47.52 13.90 -28.71
CA MET A 1 47.01 13.14 -29.86
C MET A 1 46.00 12.14 -29.31
N LYS A 2 44.68 12.16 -29.50
CA LYS A 2 43.69 12.85 -30.37
C LYS A 2 42.43 13.04 -29.47
N LYS A 3 41.97 14.24 -29.11
CA LYS A 3 40.86 15.04 -29.69
C LYS A 3 39.72 14.29 -30.43
N LEU A 4 38.52 14.44 -29.85
CA LEU A 4 37.23 14.90 -30.43
C LEU A 4 36.26 13.87 -31.07
N TRP A 5 34.98 13.95 -30.67
CA TRP A 5 33.67 13.84 -31.37
C TRP A 5 32.61 13.37 -30.33
N ILE A 6 31.82 14.26 -29.68
CA ILE A 6 30.57 14.97 -30.08
C ILE A 6 29.28 14.15 -29.84
N TYR A 7 28.45 14.67 -28.92
CA TYR A 7 26.97 14.69 -28.81
C TYR A 7 26.13 13.63 -29.55
N THR A 8 25.25 12.94 -28.82
CA THR A 8 23.77 12.88 -29.00
C THR A 8 23.20 11.75 -28.13
N LEU A 9 22.53 12.07 -27.01
CA LEU A 9 21.43 11.30 -26.41
C LEU A 9 20.92 12.06 -25.18
N ILE A 10 20.23 13.17 -25.44
CA ILE A 10 19.19 13.70 -24.57
C ILE A 10 17.91 13.16 -25.18
N SER A 11 17.32 12.14 -24.58
CA SER A 11 15.97 11.67 -24.91
C SER A 11 15.35 11.10 -23.63
N ILE A 12 14.53 11.95 -23.02
CA ILE A 12 13.24 11.63 -22.37
C ILE A 12 13.28 10.38 -21.48
N PHE A 13 13.62 10.59 -20.20
CA PHE A 13 13.03 9.79 -19.12
C PHE A 13 12.11 10.73 -18.35
N THR A 14 10.82 10.61 -18.64
CA THR A 14 9.76 11.17 -17.79
C THR A 14 9.73 10.30 -16.55
N ILE A 15 10.02 10.90 -15.40
CA ILE A 15 9.93 10.28 -14.07
C ILE A 15 8.44 9.99 -13.82
N PHE A 16 8.07 8.72 -13.73
CA PHE A 16 6.77 8.33 -13.21
C PHE A 16 6.88 8.28 -11.69
N ALA A 17 6.17 9.18 -11.01
CA ALA A 17 5.87 9.01 -9.60
C ALA A 17 5.15 7.66 -9.43
N CYS A 18 5.56 6.88 -8.43
CA CYS A 18 4.99 5.57 -8.11
C CYS A 18 3.59 5.76 -7.52
N GLY A 19 2.62 6.09 -8.38
CA GLY A 19 1.20 6.03 -8.06
C GLY A 19 0.76 4.57 -8.10
N ALA A 20 -0.04 4.16 -7.12
CA ALA A 20 -0.68 2.84 -7.12
C ALA A 20 -1.26 2.55 -8.51
N LYS A 21 -0.80 1.46 -9.14
CA LYS A 21 -1.25 1.08 -10.47
C LYS A 21 -2.74 0.74 -10.37
N ALA A 22 -3.59 1.55 -10.99
CA ALA A 22 -5.03 1.32 -10.99
C ALA A 22 -5.35 -0.11 -11.47
N THR A 23 -6.26 -0.78 -10.79
CA THR A 23 -6.71 -2.12 -11.15
C THR A 23 -7.35 -2.09 -12.53
N VAL A 24 -6.97 -3.02 -13.41
CA VAL A 24 -7.37 -3.05 -14.81
C VAL A 24 -8.49 -4.09 -14.99
N GLY A 25 -9.66 -3.64 -15.42
CA GLY A 25 -10.81 -4.51 -15.68
C GLY A 25 -10.79 -5.11 -17.09
N TRP A 26 -10.22 -4.38 -18.05
CA TRP A 26 -9.99 -4.85 -19.42
C TRP A 26 -8.90 -4.03 -20.11
N GLU A 27 -8.09 -4.65 -20.96
CA GLU A 27 -7.02 -3.98 -21.69
C GLU A 27 -6.82 -4.58 -23.09
N GLU A 28 -6.66 -3.69 -24.05
CA GLU A 28 -6.08 -3.96 -25.36
C GLU A 28 -4.73 -3.26 -25.44
N ASN A 29 -3.67 -4.07 -25.40
CA ASN A 29 -2.28 -3.63 -25.47
C ASN A 29 -1.69 -3.78 -26.87
N PHE A 30 -2.46 -4.24 -27.86
CA PHE A 30 -2.07 -4.27 -29.28
C PHE A 30 -0.77 -5.05 -29.57
N ASP A 31 -0.36 -6.00 -28.71
CA ASP A 31 0.86 -6.83 -28.88
C ASP A 31 0.59 -8.34 -28.76
N PRO A 32 0.45 -9.06 -29.89
CA PRO A 32 0.04 -8.55 -31.21
C PRO A 32 -1.43 -8.08 -31.16
N VAL A 33 -1.93 -7.41 -32.20
CA VAL A 33 -3.37 -7.13 -32.32
C VAL A 33 -4.12 -8.46 -32.23
N LYS A 34 -4.91 -8.61 -31.16
CA LYS A 34 -5.72 -9.81 -30.97
C LYS A 34 -6.65 -9.95 -32.16
N THR A 35 -6.81 -11.15 -32.70
CA THR A 35 -7.73 -11.47 -33.81
C THR A 35 -9.21 -11.28 -33.46
N THR A 36 -9.51 -10.64 -32.32
CA THR A 36 -10.85 -10.44 -31.75
C THR A 36 -11.53 -9.17 -32.26
N TRP A 37 -10.80 -8.26 -32.91
CA TRP A 37 -11.40 -7.11 -33.57
C TRP A 37 -12.10 -7.50 -34.88
N SER A 38 -13.36 -7.08 -35.02
CA SER A 38 -14.09 -7.16 -36.29
C SER A 38 -13.74 -5.96 -37.17
N GLU A 39 -12.94 -6.23 -38.21
CA GLU A 39 -12.53 -5.28 -39.24
C GLU A 39 -13.61 -5.19 -40.34
N VAL A 40 -14.41 -4.13 -40.34
CA VAL A 40 -15.49 -3.96 -41.33
C VAL A 40 -15.01 -3.14 -42.53
N SER A 41 -14.45 -1.95 -42.26
CA SER A 41 -13.94 -1.02 -43.28
C SER A 41 -12.60 -0.36 -42.92
N ALA A 42 -11.97 -0.82 -41.84
CA ALA A 42 -10.59 -0.50 -41.48
C ALA A 42 -9.86 -1.81 -41.16
N TYR A 43 -8.53 -1.84 -41.36
CA TYR A 43 -7.69 -2.97 -40.97
C TYR A 43 -6.59 -2.53 -40.00
N TRP A 44 -6.23 -3.44 -39.10
CA TRP A 44 -5.09 -3.27 -38.22
C TRP A 44 -3.79 -3.71 -38.89
N THR A 45 -2.72 -3.03 -38.55
CA THR A 45 -1.34 -3.40 -38.88
C THR A 45 -0.55 -3.41 -37.57
N ASP A 46 -0.04 -4.59 -37.19
CA ASP A 46 0.84 -4.75 -36.05
C ASP A 46 2.10 -3.91 -36.22
N LEU A 47 2.46 -3.15 -35.19
CA LEU A 47 3.76 -2.49 -35.06
C LEU A 47 4.58 -3.18 -33.97
N ALA A 48 5.85 -2.78 -33.80
CA ALA A 48 6.69 -3.38 -32.77
C ALA A 48 6.29 -2.88 -31.37
N GLY A 49 6.07 -3.81 -30.42
CA GLY A 49 5.66 -3.50 -29.04
C GLY A 49 4.15 -3.29 -28.89
N PRO A 50 3.68 -2.65 -27.81
CA PRO A 50 2.26 -2.48 -27.51
C PRO A 50 1.61 -1.36 -28.35
N THR A 51 1.72 -1.48 -29.67
CA THR A 51 1.20 -0.46 -30.60
C THR A 51 0.64 -1.11 -31.85
N ALA A 52 -0.48 -0.57 -32.33
CA ALA A 52 -1.03 -0.96 -33.63
C ALA A 52 -1.54 0.24 -34.41
N LYS A 53 -1.43 0.12 -35.73
CA LYS A 53 -1.88 1.12 -36.69
C LYS A 53 -3.17 0.65 -37.34
N ILE A 54 -4.25 1.40 -37.20
CA ILE A 54 -5.51 1.14 -37.89
C ILE A 54 -5.61 2.07 -39.09
N THR A 55 -5.94 1.50 -40.27
CA THR A 55 -5.96 2.22 -41.55
C THR A 55 -7.33 2.07 -42.22
N GLU A 56 -7.87 3.19 -42.70
CA GLU A 56 -9.08 3.25 -43.52
C GLU A 56 -8.87 2.50 -44.85
N ASN A 57 -9.82 1.64 -45.25
CA ASN A 57 -9.66 0.73 -46.41
C ASN A 57 -10.89 0.63 -47.31
N ASP A 58 -11.92 1.45 -47.09
CA ASP A 58 -13.10 1.50 -47.93
C ASP A 58 -12.88 2.50 -49.08
N PRO A 59 -12.74 2.03 -50.32
CA PRO A 59 -12.56 2.93 -51.47
C PRO A 59 -13.84 3.73 -51.82
N VAL A 60 -14.97 3.48 -51.14
CA VAL A 60 -16.27 4.09 -51.41
C VAL A 60 -16.67 5.09 -50.32
N ASN A 61 -16.40 4.76 -49.05
CA ASN A 61 -16.72 5.62 -47.92
C ASN A 61 -15.45 6.27 -47.39
N SER A 62 -15.52 7.55 -47.01
CA SER A 62 -14.37 8.25 -46.42
C SER A 62 -14.13 7.86 -44.96
N TYR A 63 -14.60 6.68 -44.53
CA TYR A 63 -14.49 6.21 -43.15
C TYR A 63 -14.36 4.69 -43.02
N GLY A 64 -13.57 4.28 -42.04
CA GLY A 64 -13.30 2.91 -41.66
C GLY A 64 -13.77 2.64 -40.23
N VAL A 65 -14.24 1.43 -39.92
CA VAL A 65 -14.59 1.02 -38.56
C VAL A 65 -13.96 -0.33 -38.19
N ALA A 66 -13.41 -0.39 -36.98
CA ALA A 66 -13.05 -1.63 -36.28
C ALA A 66 -13.85 -1.72 -34.97
N THR A 67 -14.44 -2.89 -34.71
CA THR A 67 -15.27 -3.15 -33.53
C THR A 67 -14.59 -4.16 -32.62
N SER A 68 -14.52 -3.91 -31.32
CA SER A 68 -13.95 -4.86 -30.35
C SER A 68 -14.83 -6.12 -30.21
N GLU A 69 -14.33 -7.13 -29.51
CA GLU A 69 -15.19 -8.16 -28.94
C GLU A 69 -16.12 -7.58 -27.85
N ILE A 70 -17.08 -8.39 -27.40
CA ILE A 70 -17.95 -8.02 -26.28
C ILE A 70 -17.12 -7.97 -25.00
N ILE A 71 -17.08 -6.79 -24.39
CA ILE A 71 -16.46 -6.53 -23.11
C ILE A 71 -17.52 -6.67 -22.02
N ASN A 72 -17.25 -7.52 -21.03
CA ASN A 72 -18.09 -7.70 -19.85
C ASN A 72 -17.33 -7.23 -18.62
N VAL A 73 -17.75 -6.11 -18.04
CA VAL A 73 -17.06 -5.51 -16.89
C VAL A 73 -18.06 -4.86 -15.95
N ASP A 74 -17.78 -4.87 -14.65
CA ASP A 74 -18.49 -4.04 -13.70
C ASP A 74 -18.07 -2.58 -13.85
N VAL A 75 -18.91 -1.77 -14.48
CA VAL A 75 -18.61 -0.36 -14.71
C VAL A 75 -18.83 0.50 -13.46
N SER A 76 -19.37 -0.06 -12.37
CA SER A 76 -19.30 0.59 -11.05
C SER A 76 -17.89 0.54 -10.47
N VAL A 77 -17.10 -0.48 -10.84
CA VAL A 77 -15.71 -0.64 -10.42
C VAL A 77 -14.78 -0.03 -11.47
N TYR A 78 -14.87 -0.48 -12.72
CA TYR A 78 -13.98 -0.08 -13.82
C TYR A 78 -14.66 0.93 -14.75
N SER A 79 -14.83 2.15 -14.27
CA SER A 79 -15.59 3.20 -14.99
C SER A 79 -14.76 4.05 -15.95
N GLU A 80 -13.42 4.03 -15.88
CA GLU A 80 -12.56 4.85 -16.75
C GLU A 80 -12.05 4.09 -17.97
N LEU A 81 -12.39 4.58 -19.16
CA LEU A 81 -11.77 4.18 -20.42
C LEU A 81 -10.63 5.14 -20.77
N VAL A 82 -9.40 4.63 -20.75
CA VAL A 82 -8.19 5.32 -21.18
C VAL A 82 -7.86 4.95 -22.62
N ILE A 83 -7.61 5.95 -23.45
CA ILE A 83 -7.36 5.80 -24.89
C ILE A 83 -6.11 6.60 -25.22
N THR A 84 -5.04 5.94 -25.64
CA THR A 84 -3.80 6.63 -26.04
C THR A 84 -3.51 6.39 -27.51
N SER A 85 -3.50 7.48 -28.27
CA SER A 85 -3.02 7.54 -29.65
C SER A 85 -1.66 8.23 -29.71
N THR A 86 -0.72 7.65 -30.45
CA THR A 86 0.68 8.14 -30.51
C THR A 86 1.00 8.85 -31.82
N GLU A 87 0.29 8.50 -32.90
CA GLU A 87 0.49 9.11 -34.21
C GLU A 87 -0.84 9.23 -34.95
N LEU A 88 -0.99 10.35 -35.68
CA LEU A 88 -2.14 10.62 -36.53
C LEU A 88 -1.65 11.16 -37.87
N GLU A 89 -1.98 10.50 -38.98
CA GLU A 89 -1.59 10.99 -40.30
C GLU A 89 -2.30 12.31 -40.65
N ALA A 90 -1.63 13.18 -41.40
CA ALA A 90 -2.22 14.46 -41.80
C ALA A 90 -3.53 14.26 -42.59
N GLY A 91 -4.61 14.83 -42.06
CA GLY A 91 -5.98 14.73 -42.60
C GLY A 91 -6.78 13.53 -42.08
N ALA A 92 -6.23 12.73 -41.17
CA ALA A 92 -6.99 11.70 -40.45
C ALA A 92 -7.78 12.33 -39.30
N TYR A 93 -8.93 11.74 -38.99
CA TYR A 93 -9.68 11.98 -37.75
C TYR A 93 -10.10 10.63 -37.19
N TYR A 94 -10.30 10.54 -35.87
CA TYR A 94 -10.92 9.35 -35.29
C TYR A 94 -12.01 9.69 -34.29
N SER A 95 -12.96 8.77 -34.14
CA SER A 95 -13.98 8.79 -33.09
C SER A 95 -14.00 7.44 -32.40
N ILE A 96 -14.26 7.45 -31.09
CA ILE A 96 -14.41 6.24 -30.28
C ILE A 96 -15.81 6.24 -29.75
N GLN A 97 -16.54 5.16 -30.01
CA GLN A 97 -17.94 5.00 -29.61
C GLN A 97 -18.08 3.77 -28.73
N ILE A 98 -18.83 3.92 -27.65
CA ILE A 98 -19.23 2.82 -26.76
C ILE A 98 -20.66 2.44 -27.13
N GLN A 99 -20.89 1.16 -27.40
CA GLN A 99 -22.19 0.64 -27.82
C GLN A 99 -22.57 -0.57 -26.98
N GLU A 100 -23.78 -0.58 -26.42
CA GLU A 100 -24.31 -1.72 -25.67
C GLU A 100 -24.37 -2.98 -26.56
N ALA A 101 -23.95 -4.14 -26.03
CA ALA A 101 -23.84 -5.40 -26.78
C ALA A 101 -25.20 -6.10 -26.99
N VAL A 102 -26.21 -5.33 -27.37
CA VAL A 102 -27.53 -5.81 -27.78
C VAL A 102 -27.84 -5.27 -29.17
N GLU A 103 -28.60 -6.02 -29.98
CA GLU A 103 -28.95 -5.58 -31.34
C GLU A 103 -29.71 -4.24 -31.28
N GLY A 104 -29.15 -3.19 -31.88
CA GLY A 104 -29.70 -1.82 -31.80
C GLY A 104 -29.49 -1.13 -30.45
N GLY A 105 -28.53 -1.59 -29.65
CA GLY A 105 -28.17 -1.02 -28.35
C GLY A 105 -27.83 0.46 -28.40
N ALA A 106 -28.02 1.15 -27.27
CA ALA A 106 -27.67 2.55 -27.12
C ALA A 106 -26.16 2.74 -27.34
N TYR A 107 -25.78 3.88 -27.92
CA TYR A 107 -24.39 4.24 -28.12
C TYR A 107 -24.12 5.69 -27.72
N ALA A 108 -22.89 5.97 -27.32
CA ALA A 108 -22.39 7.33 -27.12
C ALA A 108 -20.95 7.44 -27.66
N ASN A 109 -20.61 8.62 -28.17
CA ASN A 109 -19.24 8.89 -28.60
C ASN A 109 -18.42 9.32 -27.38
N ALA A 110 -17.47 8.48 -26.97
CA ALA A 110 -16.47 8.78 -25.95
C ALA A 110 -15.45 9.81 -26.46
N VAL A 111 -15.07 9.71 -27.74
CA VAL A 111 -14.23 10.68 -28.44
C VAL A 111 -14.91 11.01 -29.77
N SER A 112 -15.05 12.30 -30.10
CA SER A 112 -15.66 12.74 -31.35
C SER A 112 -14.65 13.54 -32.17
N TYR A 113 -14.30 13.06 -33.36
CA TYR A 113 -13.51 13.79 -34.36
C TYR A 113 -12.16 14.31 -33.85
N ALA A 114 -11.39 13.48 -33.14
CA ALA A 114 -10.04 13.83 -32.71
C ALA A 114 -9.11 13.99 -33.92
N GLY A 115 -8.61 15.21 -34.13
CA GLY A 115 -7.70 15.58 -35.22
C GLY A 115 -6.23 15.69 -34.79
N THR A 116 -5.90 15.25 -33.58
CA THR A 116 -4.53 15.19 -33.04
C THR A 116 -4.35 13.91 -32.21
N ALA A 117 -3.14 13.38 -32.17
CA ALA A 117 -2.77 12.30 -31.25
C ALA A 117 -2.78 12.80 -29.80
N GLY A 118 -3.02 11.89 -28.85
CA GLY A 118 -3.10 12.22 -27.42
C GLY A 118 -3.76 11.11 -26.59
N THR A 119 -3.85 11.36 -25.29
CA THR A 119 -4.54 10.51 -24.32
C THR A 119 -5.90 11.10 -23.95
N HIS A 120 -6.93 10.27 -23.96
CA HIS A 120 -8.26 10.59 -23.47
C HIS A 120 -8.62 9.66 -22.31
N ILE A 121 -9.25 10.20 -21.27
CA ILE A 121 -9.78 9.45 -20.12
C ILE A 121 -11.27 9.77 -20.05
N ILE A 122 -12.11 8.74 -20.15
CA ILE A 122 -13.57 8.88 -20.22
C ILE A 122 -14.22 8.05 -19.13
N ASN A 123 -15.05 8.67 -18.29
CA ASN A 123 -15.92 7.92 -17.38
C ASN A 123 -17.11 7.34 -18.18
N ILE A 124 -17.03 6.06 -18.53
CA ILE A 124 -18.04 5.38 -19.35
C ILE A 124 -19.35 5.14 -18.60
N ALA A 125 -19.30 4.98 -17.27
CA ALA A 125 -20.51 4.85 -16.45
C ALA A 125 -21.34 6.14 -16.48
N ALA A 126 -20.68 7.29 -16.32
CA ALA A 126 -21.31 8.61 -16.44
C ALA A 126 -21.77 8.91 -17.88
N LEU A 127 -20.94 8.59 -18.89
CA LEU A 127 -21.27 8.80 -20.30
C LEU A 127 -22.54 8.04 -20.72
N MET A 128 -22.66 6.79 -20.26
CA MET A 128 -23.76 5.89 -20.66
C MET A 128 -24.93 5.88 -19.67
N GLY A 129 -24.77 6.47 -18.48
CA GLY A 129 -25.73 6.34 -17.38
C GLY A 129 -25.83 4.91 -16.84
N TRP A 130 -24.71 4.19 -16.82
CA TRP A 130 -24.63 2.79 -16.41
C TRP A 130 -24.18 2.62 -14.95
N SER A 131 -24.50 1.46 -14.39
CA SER A 131 -23.98 0.94 -13.11
C SER A 131 -24.00 -0.59 -13.14
N GLY A 132 -23.15 -1.22 -12.33
CA GLY A 132 -22.99 -2.67 -12.22
C GLY A 132 -22.32 -3.30 -13.43
N THR A 133 -22.43 -4.63 -13.57
CA THR A 133 -21.92 -5.36 -14.73
C THR A 133 -22.65 -4.99 -16.02
N LYS A 134 -21.88 -4.63 -17.06
CA LYS A 134 -22.38 -4.31 -18.40
C LYS A 134 -21.61 -5.04 -19.49
N SER A 135 -22.33 -5.29 -20.58
CA SER A 135 -21.82 -5.91 -21.81
C SER A 135 -21.87 -4.87 -22.93
N PHE A 136 -20.72 -4.54 -23.53
CA PHE A 136 -20.63 -3.54 -24.59
C PHE A 136 -19.49 -3.81 -25.56
N VAL A 137 -19.45 -3.07 -26.67
CA VAL A 137 -18.35 -3.05 -27.64
C VAL A 137 -17.80 -1.64 -27.78
N ILE A 138 -16.53 -1.54 -28.18
CA ILE A 138 -15.87 -0.29 -28.54
C ILE A 138 -15.73 -0.25 -30.06
N ASN A 139 -16.31 0.77 -30.68
CA ASN A 139 -16.19 1.05 -32.10
C ASN A 139 -15.16 2.16 -32.31
N ILE A 140 -14.09 1.86 -33.04
CA ILE A 140 -13.10 2.86 -33.48
C ILE A 140 -13.41 3.23 -34.92
N TRP A 141 -13.83 4.47 -35.12
CA TRP A 141 -14.08 5.05 -36.43
C TRP A 141 -12.89 5.90 -36.84
N ILE A 142 -12.43 5.73 -38.09
CA ILE A 142 -11.40 6.58 -38.69
C ILE A 142 -12.00 7.25 -39.90
N GLU A 143 -11.75 8.54 -40.05
CA GLU A 143 -12.11 9.30 -41.23
C GLU A 143 -10.86 9.83 -41.94
N GLY A 144 -10.93 9.85 -43.27
CA GLY A 144 -9.84 10.24 -44.14
C GLY A 144 -9.46 9.08 -45.06
N GLU A 145 -9.68 9.26 -46.36
CA GLU A 145 -9.42 8.23 -47.38
C GLU A 145 -7.97 7.75 -47.31
N SER A 146 -7.79 6.45 -47.03
CA SER A 146 -6.49 5.79 -46.84
C SER A 146 -5.60 6.42 -45.76
N LYS A 147 -6.21 7.01 -44.72
CA LYS A 147 -5.51 7.57 -43.57
C LYS A 147 -5.49 6.60 -42.40
N ALA A 148 -4.57 6.86 -41.47
CA ALA A 148 -4.33 5.95 -40.37
C ALA A 148 -4.03 6.66 -39.05
N VAL A 149 -4.29 5.92 -37.98
CA VAL A 149 -4.07 6.31 -36.58
C VAL A 149 -3.31 5.18 -35.88
N THR A 150 -2.30 5.53 -35.09
CA THR A 150 -1.56 4.57 -34.26
C THR A 150 -2.04 4.69 -32.81
N PHE A 151 -2.48 3.57 -32.24
CA PHE A 151 -2.85 3.46 -30.83
C PHE A 151 -1.79 2.67 -30.06
N SER A 152 -1.61 3.02 -28.79
CA SER A 152 -0.72 2.29 -27.88
C SER A 152 -1.42 1.73 -26.65
N LEU A 153 -2.65 2.16 -26.37
CA LEU A 153 -3.40 1.68 -25.22
C LEU A 153 -4.90 1.94 -25.38
N LEU A 154 -5.71 0.92 -25.18
CA LEU A 154 -7.12 1.04 -24.82
C LEU A 154 -7.35 0.24 -23.54
N GLN A 155 -7.76 0.90 -22.46
CA GLN A 155 -7.82 0.26 -21.13
C GLN A 155 -9.07 0.71 -20.36
N LEU A 156 -9.81 -0.25 -19.83
CA LEU A 156 -10.79 -0.01 -18.78
C LEU A 156 -10.15 -0.31 -17.44
N ARG A 157 -10.17 0.69 -16.56
CA ARG A 157 -9.58 0.60 -15.24
C ARG A 157 -10.52 1.17 -14.21
N GLU A 158 -10.25 0.87 -12.95
CA GLU A 158 -10.82 1.62 -11.85
C GLU A 158 -10.52 3.11 -12.09
N PRO A 159 -11.47 4.01 -11.80
CA PRO A 159 -11.13 5.42 -11.79
C PRO A 159 -9.89 5.59 -10.92
N ALA A 160 -8.80 6.08 -11.52
CA ALA A 160 -7.57 6.32 -10.77
C ALA A 160 -7.97 7.13 -9.54
N ALA A 161 -7.77 6.57 -8.34
CA ALA A 161 -8.36 6.98 -7.05
C ALA A 161 -8.99 8.36 -7.18
N SER A 162 -10.29 8.38 -7.49
CA SER A 162 -10.93 9.51 -8.17
C SER A 162 -10.42 10.82 -7.60
N GLU A 163 -9.89 11.68 -8.46
CA GLU A 163 -9.45 13.01 -8.03
C GLU A 163 -10.70 13.87 -7.86
N GLY A 164 -10.91 14.39 -6.66
CA GLY A 164 -12.01 15.31 -6.39
C GLY A 164 -11.75 16.68 -7.00
N TRP A 165 -10.49 17.10 -7.01
CA TRP A 165 -9.99 18.31 -7.64
C TRP A 165 -8.47 18.21 -7.80
N ILE A 166 -7.92 18.74 -8.90
CA ILE A 166 -6.47 18.74 -9.15
C ILE A 166 -6.02 20.07 -9.75
N GLU A 167 -4.85 20.52 -9.35
CA GLU A 167 -4.04 21.55 -9.99
C GLU A 167 -2.63 20.98 -10.22
N ASN A 168 -2.29 20.76 -11.48
CA ASN A 168 -0.99 20.24 -11.93
C ASN A 168 -0.12 21.34 -12.57
N PHE A 169 -0.57 22.60 -12.48
CA PHE A 169 0.13 23.79 -12.94
C PHE A 169 0.56 23.78 -14.41
N ASN A 170 -0.11 22.98 -15.26
CA ASN A 170 0.25 22.82 -16.68
C ASN A 170 -0.95 22.91 -17.64
N PRO A 171 -1.24 24.11 -18.17
CA PRO A 171 -0.77 25.41 -17.65
C PRO A 171 -1.47 25.75 -16.34
N ILE A 172 -0.93 26.72 -15.60
CA ILE A 172 -1.61 27.30 -14.42
C ILE A 172 -3.04 27.67 -14.79
N LYS A 173 -4.02 27.18 -14.03
CA LYS A 173 -5.42 27.54 -14.31
C LYS A 173 -5.59 29.05 -14.20
N ALA A 174 -6.20 29.64 -15.22
CA ALA A 174 -6.54 31.07 -15.22
C ALA A 174 -7.56 31.47 -14.13
N THR A 175 -8.09 30.49 -13.38
CA THR A 175 -9.07 30.67 -12.30
C THR A 175 -8.44 31.08 -10.97
N TRP A 176 -7.12 30.98 -10.81
CA TRP A 176 -6.43 31.47 -9.63
C TRP A 176 -6.59 32.99 -9.47
N THR A 177 -7.05 33.40 -8.29
CA THR A 177 -7.09 34.81 -7.90
C THR A 177 -5.79 35.17 -7.20
N GLN A 178 -4.98 36.00 -7.84
CA GLN A 178 -3.69 36.49 -7.33
C GLN A 178 -3.90 37.83 -6.62
N TYR A 179 -3.46 37.96 -5.37
CA TYR A 179 -3.62 39.19 -4.59
C TYR A 179 -2.28 39.91 -4.38
N SER A 180 -1.38 39.30 -3.61
CA SER A 180 -0.05 39.80 -3.26
C SER A 180 1.08 38.82 -3.59
N ALA A 181 0.74 37.71 -4.26
CA ALA A 181 1.70 36.81 -4.87
C ALA A 181 1.35 36.62 -6.35
N THR A 182 2.37 36.40 -7.17
CA THR A 182 2.25 36.21 -8.61
C THR A 182 2.72 34.82 -9.01
N TRP A 183 1.94 34.17 -9.86
CA TRP A 183 2.29 32.90 -10.46
C TRP A 183 3.16 33.11 -11.72
N ASP A 184 4.32 32.46 -11.75
CA ASP A 184 5.18 32.35 -12.91
C ASP A 184 5.10 30.91 -13.46
N ASP A 185 4.64 30.79 -14.72
CA ASP A 185 4.56 29.51 -15.44
C ASP A 185 5.98 29.03 -15.79
N ILE A 186 6.33 27.83 -15.32
CA ILE A 186 7.62 27.20 -15.58
C ILE A 186 7.36 26.04 -16.55
N ALA A 187 8.17 25.92 -17.60
CA ALA A 187 7.97 24.88 -18.60
C ALA A 187 7.95 23.48 -17.95
N GLY A 188 6.79 22.82 -17.94
CA GLY A 188 6.59 21.51 -17.32
C GLY A 188 5.27 21.42 -16.56
N ALA A 189 5.18 20.46 -15.63
CA ALA A 189 4.06 20.30 -14.69
C ALA A 189 4.25 21.14 -13.41
N THR A 190 4.86 22.32 -13.51
CA THR A 190 5.25 23.10 -12.32
C THR A 190 4.99 24.59 -12.50
N ALA A 191 4.72 25.28 -11.39
CA ALA A 191 4.63 26.73 -11.36
C ALA A 191 5.27 27.29 -10.10
N LYS A 192 5.83 28.50 -10.21
CA LYS A 192 6.41 29.20 -9.07
C LYS A 192 5.48 30.32 -8.59
N LEU A 193 5.11 30.28 -7.32
CA LEU A 193 4.39 31.37 -6.67
C LEU A 193 5.41 32.27 -5.98
N THR A 194 5.50 33.53 -6.39
CA THR A 194 6.45 34.51 -5.87
C THR A 194 5.72 35.64 -5.14
N GLU A 195 6.18 35.96 -3.92
CA GLU A 195 5.76 37.15 -3.17
C GLU A 195 6.03 38.42 -4.01
N SER A 196 5.02 39.28 -4.20
CA SER A 196 5.10 40.44 -5.10
C SER A 196 4.61 41.75 -4.50
N ASP A 197 4.25 41.78 -3.21
CA ASP A 197 3.85 42.97 -2.48
C ASP A 197 5.08 43.77 -2.01
N PRO A 198 5.28 45.01 -2.49
CA PRO A 198 6.42 45.82 -2.07
C PRO A 198 6.35 46.34 -0.62
N VAL A 199 5.26 46.07 0.10
CA VAL A 199 5.00 46.58 1.47
C VAL A 199 5.04 45.48 2.52
N ASN A 200 4.57 44.28 2.17
CA ASN A 200 4.49 43.14 3.09
C ASN A 200 5.55 42.09 2.72
N SER A 201 6.03 41.33 3.71
CA SER A 201 6.92 40.20 3.42
C SER A 201 6.15 38.94 3.00
N TYR A 202 4.84 39.05 2.74
CA TYR A 202 3.99 37.90 2.46
C TYR A 202 3.02 38.17 1.32
N GLY A 203 2.78 37.12 0.53
CA GLY A 203 1.93 37.12 -0.65
C GLY A 203 0.89 36.02 -0.58
N ASN A 204 -0.29 36.20 -1.19
CA ASN A 204 -1.28 35.13 -1.29
C ASN A 204 -1.92 35.00 -2.68
N ALA A 205 -2.24 33.75 -3.02
CA ALA A 205 -3.07 33.37 -4.15
C ALA A 205 -4.15 32.37 -3.69
N SER A 206 -5.32 32.41 -4.32
CA SER A 206 -6.47 31.57 -3.96
C SER A 206 -7.05 30.87 -5.18
N THR A 207 -7.51 29.64 -5.01
CA THR A 207 -8.23 28.90 -6.05
C THR A 207 -9.60 29.52 -6.35
N GLU A 208 -10.27 29.02 -7.39
CA GLU A 208 -11.72 29.11 -7.49
C GLU A 208 -12.43 28.42 -6.31
N ILE A 209 -13.73 28.66 -6.18
CA ILE A 209 -14.56 27.89 -5.24
C ILE A 209 -14.59 26.44 -5.69
N ILE A 210 -14.03 25.57 -4.85
CA ILE A 210 -14.09 24.11 -4.98
C ILE A 210 -15.36 23.66 -4.28
N THR A 211 -16.18 22.85 -4.96
CA THR A 211 -17.35 22.19 -4.34
C THR A 211 -17.23 20.69 -4.49
N LEU A 212 -17.10 20.00 -3.37
CA LEU A 212 -16.60 18.63 -3.30
C LEU A 212 -17.26 17.87 -2.14
N ASP A 213 -17.57 16.59 -2.32
CA ASP A 213 -17.91 15.70 -1.20
C ASP A 213 -16.66 15.29 -0.42
N VAL A 214 -16.39 15.99 0.68
CA VAL A 214 -15.18 15.72 1.48
C VAL A 214 -15.30 14.44 2.31
N SER A 215 -16.45 13.75 2.33
CA SER A 215 -16.53 12.39 2.86
C SER A 215 -15.98 11.36 1.88
N GLN A 216 -15.93 11.69 0.58
CA GLN A 216 -15.34 10.82 -0.43
C GLN A 216 -13.91 11.27 -0.79
N TYR A 217 -13.61 12.57 -0.75
CA TYR A 217 -12.32 13.12 -1.15
C TYR A 217 -11.76 14.03 -0.04
N ASN A 218 -11.23 13.39 0.98
CA ASN A 218 -10.78 14.01 2.22
C ASN A 218 -9.29 14.34 2.23
N GLU A 219 -8.46 13.81 1.33
CA GLU A 219 -7.02 14.07 1.35
C GLU A 219 -6.63 15.22 0.42
N LEU A 220 -6.00 16.25 0.98
CA LEU A 220 -5.26 17.26 0.23
C LEU A 220 -3.78 16.87 0.17
N VAL A 221 -3.29 16.60 -1.03
CA VAL A 221 -1.87 16.42 -1.36
C VAL A 221 -1.31 17.77 -1.82
N VAL A 222 -0.17 18.17 -1.24
CA VAL A 222 0.59 19.37 -1.62
C VAL A 222 2.03 18.97 -1.90
N GLU A 223 2.49 19.19 -3.12
CA GLU A 223 3.87 18.90 -3.53
C GLU A 223 4.59 20.19 -3.94
N ALA A 224 5.65 20.51 -3.20
CA ALA A 224 6.56 21.63 -3.48
C ALA A 224 7.97 21.10 -3.75
N THR A 225 8.58 21.54 -4.85
CA THR A 225 9.82 20.95 -5.37
C THR A 225 11.05 21.86 -5.20
N GLU A 226 10.87 23.18 -5.20
CA GLU A 226 11.97 24.15 -5.09
C GLU A 226 11.60 25.39 -4.29
N PHE A 227 12.59 25.99 -3.64
CA PHE A 227 12.43 27.12 -2.72
C PHE A 227 13.54 28.14 -2.94
N ASP A 228 13.19 29.42 -3.00
CA ASP A 228 14.20 30.46 -2.81
C ASP A 228 14.68 30.45 -1.35
N ALA A 229 15.98 30.70 -1.13
CA ALA A 229 16.51 30.77 0.23
C ALA A 229 15.77 31.83 1.07
N GLY A 230 15.17 31.36 2.17
CA GLY A 230 14.35 32.16 3.10
C GLY A 230 12.86 32.22 2.76
N ALA A 231 12.39 31.52 1.72
CA ALA A 231 10.97 31.36 1.44
C ALA A 231 10.33 30.39 2.45
N LEU A 232 9.11 30.70 2.89
CA LEU A 232 8.23 29.78 3.60
C LEU A 232 6.87 29.77 2.89
N TYR A 233 6.12 28.67 2.95
CA TYR A 233 4.72 28.64 2.51
C TYR A 233 3.76 28.06 3.53
N THR A 234 2.49 28.43 3.39
CA THR A 234 1.35 27.90 4.14
C THR A 234 0.22 27.62 3.16
N VAL A 235 -0.35 26.42 3.19
CA VAL A 235 -1.56 26.07 2.44
C VAL A 235 -2.72 26.04 3.43
N GLN A 236 -3.75 26.82 3.14
CA GLN A 236 -4.89 27.04 4.02
C GLN A 236 -6.19 26.68 3.31
N ILE A 237 -7.07 25.97 4.00
CA ILE A 237 -8.44 25.69 3.57
C ILE A 237 -9.36 26.72 4.20
N GLN A 238 -10.24 27.34 3.41
CA GLN A 238 -11.18 28.34 3.89
C GLN A 238 -12.61 28.05 3.40
N GLU A 239 -13.56 27.92 4.33
CA GLU A 239 -14.97 27.68 4.02
C GLU A 239 -15.61 28.88 3.31
N ILE A 240 -16.40 28.62 2.26
CA ILE A 240 -17.19 29.64 1.58
C ILE A 240 -18.65 29.57 2.04
N GLY A 241 -19.21 30.71 2.47
CA GLY A 241 -20.60 30.81 2.92
C GLY A 241 -20.85 30.45 4.39
N GLY A 242 -19.83 29.95 5.10
CA GLY A 242 -19.84 29.74 6.55
C GLY A 242 -19.36 30.95 7.36
N ALA A 243 -18.94 30.74 8.60
CA ALA A 243 -18.42 31.79 9.49
C ALA A 243 -17.01 32.32 9.08
N GLY A 244 -16.55 31.99 7.87
CA GLY A 244 -15.18 32.27 7.41
C GLY A 244 -14.13 31.45 8.15
N ALA A 245 -14.49 30.25 8.63
CA ALA A 245 -13.56 29.34 9.27
C ALA A 245 -12.46 28.94 8.28
N TYR A 246 -11.23 28.93 8.77
CA TYR A 246 -10.07 28.48 8.02
C TYR A 246 -9.17 27.62 8.91
N ALA A 247 -8.42 26.73 8.28
CA ALA A 247 -7.34 25.99 8.92
C ALA A 247 -6.14 25.89 7.99
N ASN A 248 -4.94 25.91 8.55
CA ASN A 248 -3.72 25.67 7.79
C ASN A 248 -3.56 24.16 7.63
N ALA A 249 -3.71 23.65 6.41
CA ALA A 249 -3.40 22.26 6.10
C ALA A 249 -1.89 22.01 6.22
N VAL A 250 -1.10 22.96 5.73
CA VAL A 250 0.36 22.98 5.82
C VAL A 250 0.78 24.37 6.28
N SER A 251 1.71 24.50 7.23
CA SER A 251 2.05 25.81 7.83
C SER A 251 3.56 26.03 7.98
N TYR A 252 4.05 27.14 7.43
CA TYR A 252 5.44 27.61 7.53
C TYR A 252 6.51 26.60 7.11
N ILE A 253 6.28 25.91 5.99
CA ILE A 253 7.23 24.95 5.44
C ILE A 253 8.28 25.67 4.59
N GLY A 254 9.56 25.29 4.76
CA GLY A 254 10.72 25.95 4.15
C GLY A 254 11.61 25.01 3.35
N ASP A 255 11.12 23.81 3.04
CA ASP A 255 11.85 22.71 2.42
C ASP A 255 10.97 21.97 1.40
N PRO A 256 11.57 21.39 0.33
CA PRO A 256 10.87 20.54 -0.62
C PRO A 256 10.24 19.31 0.02
N GLY A 257 9.10 18.88 -0.49
CA GLY A 257 8.41 17.71 0.01
C GLY A 257 6.99 17.56 -0.52
N THR A 258 6.40 16.40 -0.20
CA THR A 258 4.98 16.12 -0.38
C THR A 258 4.33 16.06 0.99
N HIS A 259 3.19 16.74 1.15
CA HIS A 259 2.38 16.71 2.36
C HIS A 259 0.99 16.20 2.02
N VAL A 260 0.45 15.29 2.83
CA VAL A 260 -0.91 14.76 2.70
C VAL A 260 -1.68 15.11 3.97
N VAL A 261 -2.85 15.72 3.82
CA VAL A 261 -3.65 16.21 4.94
C VAL A 261 -5.10 15.79 4.78
N ASP A 262 -5.67 15.14 5.79
CA ASP A 262 -7.12 14.91 5.83
C ASP A 262 -7.85 16.23 6.16
N ILE A 263 -8.39 16.88 5.11
CA ILE A 263 -9.12 18.13 5.23
C ILE A 263 -10.48 17.97 5.89
N ALA A 264 -11.09 16.78 5.84
CA ALA A 264 -12.36 16.52 6.50
C ALA A 264 -12.15 16.48 8.02
N ALA A 265 -11.12 15.76 8.48
CA ALA A 265 -10.71 15.74 9.87
C ALA A 265 -10.25 17.12 10.36
N LEU A 266 -9.38 17.79 9.58
CA LEU A 266 -8.86 19.13 9.90
C LEU A 266 -9.96 20.16 10.14
N MET A 267 -10.99 20.15 9.30
CA MET A 267 -12.08 21.12 9.35
C MET A 267 -13.30 20.64 10.15
N GLY A 268 -13.32 19.38 10.59
CA GLY A 268 -14.52 18.75 11.18
C GLY A 268 -15.68 18.68 10.19
N TRP A 269 -15.39 18.43 8.91
CA TRP A 269 -16.37 18.38 7.83
C TRP A 269 -16.82 16.97 7.48
N SER A 270 -17.97 16.89 6.83
CA SER A 270 -18.52 15.70 6.16
C SER A 270 -19.45 16.14 5.04
N GLY A 271 -19.65 15.27 4.05
CA GLY A 271 -20.51 15.49 2.88
C GLY A 271 -19.98 16.57 1.93
N VAL A 272 -20.87 17.12 1.12
CA VAL A 272 -20.54 18.18 0.15
C VAL A 272 -20.25 19.51 0.82
N LYS A 273 -19.07 20.08 0.54
CA LYS A 273 -18.59 21.37 1.04
C LYS A 273 -18.13 22.27 -0.10
N SER A 274 -18.25 23.58 0.12
CA SER A 274 -17.72 24.62 -0.77
C SER A 274 -16.64 25.42 -0.05
N PHE A 275 -15.44 25.47 -0.61
CA PHE A 275 -14.28 26.10 0.01
C PHE A 275 -13.29 26.63 -1.04
N VAL A 276 -12.28 27.36 -0.60
CA VAL A 276 -11.11 27.75 -1.42
C VAL A 276 -9.84 27.26 -0.75
N ILE A 277 -8.81 27.01 -1.55
CA ILE A 277 -7.45 26.76 -1.08
C ILE A 277 -6.67 28.07 -1.26
N ASN A 278 -6.11 28.59 -0.17
CA ASN A 278 -5.24 29.75 -0.14
C ASN A 278 -3.79 29.27 0.01
N ILE A 279 -2.90 29.71 -0.87
CA ILE A 279 -1.46 29.54 -0.70
C ILE A 279 -0.87 30.88 -0.29
N TRP A 280 -0.20 30.90 0.86
CA TRP A 280 0.53 32.03 1.38
C TRP A 280 2.02 31.78 1.25
N ILE A 281 2.77 32.74 0.72
CA ILE A 281 4.24 32.74 0.68
C ILE A 281 4.72 33.82 1.65
N ASP A 282 5.71 33.51 2.48
CA ASP A 282 6.44 34.46 3.32
C ASP A 282 7.91 34.51 2.86
N GLY A 283 8.48 35.71 2.85
CA GLY A 283 9.79 36.04 2.29
C GLY A 283 9.68 37.10 1.20
N GLU A 284 10.19 38.30 1.47
CA GLU A 284 10.18 39.43 0.53
C GLU A 284 10.84 39.05 -0.81
N SER A 285 10.04 39.09 -1.88
CA SER A 285 10.44 38.71 -3.25
C SER A 285 10.97 37.27 -3.37
N LYS A 286 10.49 36.36 -2.52
CA LYS A 286 10.82 34.92 -2.56
C LYS A 286 9.68 34.13 -3.15
N GLY A 287 9.99 32.99 -3.76
CA GLY A 287 8.99 32.08 -4.28
C GLY A 287 9.25 30.61 -3.98
N VAL A 288 8.18 29.84 -4.13
CA VAL A 288 8.13 28.38 -3.97
C VAL A 288 7.56 27.79 -5.25
N THR A 289 8.21 26.74 -5.76
CA THR A 289 7.77 25.99 -6.93
C THR A 289 6.90 24.82 -6.49
N PHE A 290 5.67 24.77 -7.00
CA PHE A 290 4.71 23.70 -6.77
C PHE A 290 4.61 22.80 -8.00
N ASN A 291 4.44 21.51 -7.76
CA ASN A 291 4.21 20.49 -8.80
C ASN A 291 2.75 20.02 -8.79
N LEU A 292 2.17 19.87 -7.59
CA LEU A 292 0.84 19.29 -7.44
C LEU A 292 0.09 19.90 -6.25
N LEU A 293 -1.17 20.27 -6.46
CA LEU A 293 -2.18 20.26 -5.42
C LEU A 293 -3.33 19.35 -5.85
N GLN A 294 -3.71 18.40 -5.01
CA GLN A 294 -4.74 17.42 -5.37
C GLN A 294 -5.62 17.12 -4.16
N LEU A 295 -6.93 17.17 -4.37
CA LEU A 295 -7.92 16.59 -3.48
C LEU A 295 -8.27 15.22 -4.01
N ARG A 296 -8.03 14.18 -3.23
CA ARG A 296 -8.28 12.79 -3.61
C ARG A 296 -9.04 12.06 -2.52
N GLN A 297 -9.63 10.92 -2.89
CA GLN A 297 -10.09 9.96 -1.89
C GLN A 297 -8.89 9.49 -1.07
N SER A 298 -9.08 9.35 0.24
CA SER A 298 -8.08 8.65 1.04
C SER A 298 -7.73 7.35 0.36
N ALA A 299 -6.46 7.19 0.01
CA ALA A 299 -5.98 5.87 -0.34
C ALA A 299 -6.42 4.94 0.81
N PRO A 300 -6.89 3.70 0.52
CA PRO A 300 -7.15 2.74 1.58
C PRO A 300 -5.93 2.78 2.51
N ALA A 301 -6.18 3.11 3.78
CA ALA A 301 -5.15 3.46 4.73
C ALA A 301 -4.26 2.25 4.97
N MET A 302 -3.26 2.06 4.12
CA MET A 302 -2.29 0.97 4.27
C MET A 302 -0.89 1.50 4.51
N GLU A 303 -0.52 2.71 4.09
CA GLU A 303 0.88 3.13 4.20
C GLU A 303 0.98 4.61 4.57
N GLY A 304 1.35 4.89 5.82
CA GLY A 304 1.73 6.23 6.27
C GLY A 304 3.09 6.64 5.71
N TRP A 305 3.98 5.66 5.52
CA TRP A 305 5.25 5.80 4.81
C TRP A 305 5.77 4.41 4.39
N LEU A 306 6.34 4.27 3.20
CA LEU A 306 6.90 3.00 2.72
C LEU A 306 8.28 3.20 2.09
N GLU A 307 9.18 2.27 2.36
CA GLU A 307 10.37 1.95 1.58
C GLU A 307 10.34 0.44 1.27
N ASP A 308 10.09 0.08 0.01
CA ASP A 308 10.07 -1.30 -0.48
C ASP A 308 11.40 -1.71 -1.17
N PHE A 309 12.37 -0.80 -1.19
CA PHE A 309 13.70 -0.99 -1.75
C PHE A 309 13.68 -1.47 -3.20
N ASN A 310 12.71 -0.99 -4.00
CA ASN A 310 12.54 -1.39 -5.39
C ASN A 310 12.03 -0.25 -6.32
N PRO A 311 12.92 0.67 -6.74
CA PRO A 311 14.32 0.83 -6.33
C PRO A 311 14.43 1.57 -4.99
N ILE A 312 15.63 1.59 -4.40
CA ILE A 312 15.91 2.37 -3.20
C ILE A 312 15.57 3.85 -3.46
N LYS A 313 14.82 4.49 -2.55
CA LYS A 313 14.56 5.92 -2.69
C LYS A 313 15.86 6.72 -2.67
N GLU A 314 16.03 7.62 -3.62
CA GLU A 314 17.18 8.53 -3.68
C GLU A 314 17.28 9.49 -2.48
N SER A 315 16.23 9.57 -1.66
CA SER A 315 16.15 10.41 -0.46
C SER A 315 16.95 9.89 0.73
N TRP A 316 17.42 8.65 0.71
CA TRP A 316 18.27 8.13 1.77
C TRP A 316 19.61 8.87 1.84
N VAL A 317 19.95 9.37 3.02
CA VAL A 317 21.25 9.99 3.29
C VAL A 317 22.21 8.93 3.81
N GLU A 318 23.14 8.54 2.96
CA GLU A 318 24.19 7.58 3.25
C GLU A 318 25.32 8.21 4.09
N GLY A 319 25.57 7.64 5.28
CA GLY A 319 26.71 7.98 6.13
C GLY A 319 27.92 7.11 5.80
N LEU A 320 28.39 6.32 6.77
CA LEU A 320 29.39 5.27 6.53
C LEU A 320 28.79 3.96 6.02
N CYS A 321 27.52 3.95 5.65
CA CYS A 321 26.88 2.84 4.94
C CYS A 321 26.52 3.28 3.52
N SER A 322 26.49 2.32 2.60
CA SER A 322 26.03 2.54 1.22
C SER A 322 25.03 1.47 0.83
N TRP A 323 23.96 1.90 0.17
CA TRP A 323 22.96 1.05 -0.42
C TRP A 323 23.45 0.46 -1.75
N THR A 324 23.05 -0.78 -2.03
CA THR A 324 23.20 -1.40 -3.35
C THR A 324 21.85 -1.93 -3.79
N ASP A 325 21.31 -1.34 -4.86
CA ASP A 325 20.11 -1.83 -5.52
C ASP A 325 20.34 -3.25 -6.03
N THR A 326 19.40 -4.14 -5.72
CA THR A 326 19.27 -5.41 -6.41
C THR A 326 18.12 -5.34 -7.40
N SER A 327 18.09 -6.18 -8.44
CA SER A 327 16.96 -6.23 -9.35
C SER A 327 15.73 -6.83 -8.63
N GLY A 328 14.96 -6.01 -7.93
CA GLY A 328 13.77 -6.41 -7.16
C GLY A 328 13.83 -5.97 -5.70
N PRO A 329 12.80 -6.34 -4.90
CA PRO A 329 12.81 -6.04 -3.47
C PRO A 329 13.94 -6.83 -2.83
N ASN A 330 14.84 -6.17 -2.08
CA ASN A 330 15.99 -6.69 -1.31
C ASN A 330 17.22 -5.78 -1.49
N ALA A 331 17.16 -4.53 -1.05
CA ALA A 331 18.35 -3.68 -1.05
C ALA A 331 19.37 -4.16 -0.02
N VAL A 332 20.65 -4.10 -0.39
CA VAL A 332 21.75 -4.45 0.50
C VAL A 332 22.35 -3.18 1.08
N LEU A 333 22.27 -2.99 2.41
CA LEU A 333 23.01 -1.96 3.12
C LEU A 333 24.38 -2.52 3.49
N THR A 334 25.44 -1.88 2.98
CA THR A 334 26.83 -2.29 3.21
C THR A 334 27.54 -1.29 4.11
N LEU A 335 28.20 -1.76 5.17
CA LEU A 335 29.12 -0.90 5.94
C LEU A 335 30.38 -0.61 5.13
N THR A 336 30.65 0.67 4.87
CA THR A 336 31.88 1.11 4.17
C THR A 336 33.08 0.97 5.12
N PRO A 337 34.14 0.22 4.74
CA PRO A 337 35.31 0.06 5.59
C PRO A 337 36.01 1.40 5.85
N ASN A 338 36.03 1.84 7.12
CA ASN A 338 36.73 3.05 7.55
C ASN A 338 37.66 2.72 8.74
N PRO A 339 39.00 2.90 8.62
CA PRO A 339 39.93 2.58 9.69
C PRO A 339 39.62 3.33 11.01
N GLY A 340 39.20 2.59 12.03
CA GLY A 340 38.91 3.12 13.37
C GLY A 340 37.43 3.37 13.66
N GLU A 341 36.56 3.18 12.68
CA GLU A 341 35.10 3.22 12.84
C GLU A 341 34.55 1.83 12.53
N TRP A 342 33.74 1.34 13.45
CA TRP A 342 33.21 -0.03 13.48
C TRP A 342 31.69 -0.02 13.30
N TRP A 343 31.15 1.12 12.85
CA TRP A 343 29.75 1.34 12.63
C TRP A 343 29.53 2.33 11.50
N GLY A 344 28.33 2.31 10.94
CA GLY A 344 27.86 3.27 9.94
C GLY A 344 26.36 3.38 9.99
N SER A 345 25.83 4.41 9.32
CA SER A 345 24.39 4.63 9.26
C SER A 345 23.93 5.07 7.88
N ALA A 346 22.65 4.85 7.63
CA ALA A 346 21.87 5.49 6.58
C ALA A 346 20.58 6.06 7.21
N SER A 347 20.17 7.25 6.78
CA SER A 347 19.00 7.94 7.31
C SER A 347 17.94 8.14 6.23
N SER A 348 16.67 7.94 6.54
CA SER A 348 15.55 8.23 5.63
C SER A 348 15.44 9.74 5.36
N GLU A 349 14.52 10.11 4.46
CA GLU A 349 13.95 11.46 4.42
C GLU A 349 13.32 11.85 5.77
N VAL A 350 13.06 13.15 5.91
CA VAL A 350 12.19 13.66 6.98
C VAL A 350 10.76 13.16 6.74
N ILE A 351 10.28 12.36 7.67
CA ILE A 351 8.93 11.80 7.67
C ILE A 351 8.06 12.69 8.56
N THR A 352 6.95 13.20 8.04
CA THR A 352 5.92 13.87 8.83
C THR A 352 4.61 13.11 8.70
N LEU A 353 4.15 12.50 9.79
CA LEU A 353 2.91 11.73 9.80
C LEU A 353 2.17 11.84 11.13
N ASP A 354 0.85 11.59 11.11
CA ASP A 354 0.05 11.46 12.31
C ASP A 354 0.26 10.08 12.93
N VAL A 355 1.02 10.00 14.03
CA VAL A 355 1.29 8.73 14.69
C VAL A 355 0.07 8.17 15.40
N ASP A 356 -1.03 8.92 15.56
CA ASP A 356 -2.29 8.36 16.05
C ASP A 356 -3.03 7.57 14.96
N ALA A 357 -2.77 7.86 13.69
CA ALA A 357 -3.30 7.13 12.55
C ALA A 357 -2.34 6.03 12.06
N TYR A 358 -1.02 6.26 12.16
CA TYR A 358 0.02 5.36 11.68
C TYR A 358 1.05 5.10 12.79
N ASP A 359 0.70 4.22 13.72
CA ASP A 359 1.47 3.96 14.93
C ASP A 359 2.41 2.76 14.82
N GLU A 360 2.45 2.04 13.71
CA GLU A 360 3.23 0.80 13.57
C GLU A 360 4.37 0.96 12.56
N LEU A 361 5.61 0.73 13.01
CA LEU A 361 6.78 0.56 12.17
C LEU A 361 7.02 -0.94 11.94
N PHE A 362 6.89 -1.38 10.70
CA PHE A 362 7.24 -2.71 10.23
C PHE A 362 8.62 -2.69 9.55
N VAL A 363 9.48 -3.65 9.90
CA VAL A 363 10.83 -3.81 9.32
C VAL A 363 11.05 -5.27 8.96
N LYS A 364 11.40 -5.55 7.71
CA LYS A 364 11.71 -6.91 7.23
C LYS A 364 13.13 -6.97 6.67
N THR A 365 13.95 -7.80 7.30
CA THR A 365 15.28 -8.16 6.79
C THR A 365 15.27 -9.60 6.28
N THR A 366 15.96 -9.85 5.16
CA THR A 366 16.00 -11.19 4.52
C THR A 366 17.36 -11.87 4.69
N GLU A 367 18.41 -11.09 4.96
CA GLU A 367 19.74 -11.64 5.23
C GLU A 367 20.52 -10.70 6.16
N VAL A 368 21.26 -11.28 7.11
CA VAL A 368 22.23 -10.56 7.97
C VAL A 368 23.53 -11.32 7.92
N GLU A 369 24.60 -10.69 7.44
CA GLU A 369 25.90 -11.34 7.32
C GLU A 369 26.45 -11.77 8.69
N PRO A 370 27.02 -12.99 8.84
CA PRO A 370 27.52 -13.46 10.14
C PRO A 370 28.55 -12.50 10.76
N GLY A 371 28.27 -12.03 11.97
CA GLY A 371 29.10 -11.05 12.68
C GLY A 371 28.67 -9.59 12.50
N CYS A 372 27.71 -9.33 11.61
CA CYS A 372 27.00 -8.07 11.52
C CYS A 372 25.92 -7.95 12.60
N ARG A 373 25.66 -6.72 13.03
CA ARG A 373 24.48 -6.34 13.78
C ARG A 373 23.86 -5.11 13.16
N TYR A 374 22.54 -5.00 13.22
CA TYR A 374 21.86 -3.77 12.85
C TYR A 374 20.96 -3.24 13.97
N SER A 375 20.77 -1.93 13.95
CA SER A 375 19.78 -1.23 14.76
C SER A 375 18.94 -0.33 13.86
N VAL A 376 17.68 -0.16 14.20
CA VAL A 376 16.78 0.81 13.56
C VAL A 376 16.35 1.79 14.64
N GLN A 377 16.63 3.07 14.42
CA GLN A 377 16.36 4.14 15.37
C GLN A 377 15.34 5.12 14.82
N ILE A 378 14.48 5.62 15.70
CA ILE A 378 13.55 6.72 15.41
C ILE A 378 14.07 7.97 16.10
N GLN A 379 14.28 9.04 15.33
CA GLN A 379 14.83 10.30 15.83
C GLN A 379 13.94 11.48 15.47
N GLU A 380 13.48 12.22 16.49
CA GLU A 380 12.65 13.43 16.29
C GLU A 380 13.46 14.53 15.60
N VAL A 381 12.87 15.18 14.59
CA VAL A 381 13.47 16.36 13.96
C VAL A 381 13.14 17.60 14.80
N GLY A 382 14.15 18.36 15.18
CA GLY A 382 13.99 19.59 15.97
C GLY A 382 13.75 19.41 17.48
N GLY A 383 13.44 18.19 17.95
CA GLY A 383 13.14 17.87 19.35
C GLY A 383 14.34 17.79 20.32
N GLY A 384 15.57 17.94 19.82
CA GLY A 384 16.81 17.63 20.55
C GLY A 384 17.41 16.31 20.05
N SER A 385 18.56 15.91 20.58
CA SER A 385 19.25 14.67 20.17
C SER A 385 18.60 13.39 20.73
N SER A 386 17.28 13.41 20.95
CA SER A 386 16.50 12.26 21.45
C SER A 386 16.20 11.30 20.32
N TYR A 387 16.65 10.06 20.49
CA TYR A 387 16.31 8.93 19.64
C TYR A 387 15.86 7.76 20.52
N ALA A 388 15.14 6.82 19.94
CA ALA A 388 14.91 5.50 20.53
C ALA A 388 15.28 4.40 19.53
N ASP A 389 15.87 3.33 20.03
CA ASP A 389 16.12 2.12 19.24
C ASP A 389 14.79 1.36 19.11
N ALA A 390 14.18 1.39 17.92
CA ALA A 390 13.06 0.53 17.58
C ALA A 390 13.52 -0.94 17.48
N ILE A 391 14.71 -1.15 16.93
CA ILE A 391 15.42 -2.44 16.90
C ILE A 391 16.83 -2.17 17.40
N SER A 392 17.33 -2.98 18.35
CA SER A 392 18.65 -2.81 18.94
C SER A 392 19.50 -4.07 18.72
N TYR A 393 20.58 -3.93 17.95
CA TYR A 393 21.62 -4.95 17.76
C TYR A 393 21.12 -6.33 17.28
N ALA A 394 20.14 -6.34 16.37
CA ALA A 394 19.67 -7.57 15.73
C ALA A 394 20.78 -8.19 14.87
N SER A 395 20.96 -9.50 14.97
CA SER A 395 22.05 -10.24 14.30
C SER A 395 21.55 -11.40 13.42
N ALA A 396 20.25 -11.40 13.11
CA ALA A 396 19.60 -12.41 12.28
C ALA A 396 18.51 -11.73 11.44
N ALA A 397 18.25 -12.29 10.26
CA ALA A 397 17.14 -11.86 9.42
C ALA A 397 15.81 -12.17 10.13
N THR A 398 14.91 -11.20 10.18
CA THR A 398 13.61 -11.35 10.83
C THR A 398 12.66 -10.22 10.41
N GLU A 399 11.40 -10.40 10.72
CA GLU A 399 10.41 -9.33 10.74
C GLU A 399 10.32 -8.72 12.14
N HIS A 400 10.09 -7.42 12.19
CA HIS A 400 9.83 -6.68 13.42
C HIS A 400 8.63 -5.77 13.22
N THR A 401 7.79 -5.72 14.24
CA THR A 401 6.64 -4.82 14.33
C THR A 401 6.78 -4.00 15.60
N ILE A 402 6.86 -2.67 15.46
CA ILE A 402 7.15 -1.74 16.56
C ILE A 402 6.07 -0.68 16.65
N ASN A 403 5.46 -0.50 17.82
CA ASN A 403 4.54 0.61 18.04
C ASN A 403 5.29 1.91 18.36
N LEU A 404 5.24 2.87 17.45
CA LEU A 404 5.90 4.17 17.52
C LEU A 404 5.41 5.01 18.70
N LYS A 405 4.11 4.97 19.01
CA LYS A 405 3.53 5.72 20.14
C LYS A 405 4.07 5.21 21.46
N ALA A 406 4.10 3.89 21.63
CA ALA A 406 4.62 3.26 22.83
C ALA A 406 6.13 3.47 22.96
N LEU A 407 6.88 3.34 21.85
CA LEU A 407 8.33 3.53 21.81
C LEU A 407 8.72 4.97 22.17
N MET A 408 8.08 5.96 21.55
CA MET A 408 8.49 7.37 21.64
C MET A 408 7.70 8.18 22.67
N GLY A 409 6.57 7.66 23.17
CA GLY A 409 5.62 8.43 23.98
C GLY A 409 4.91 9.53 23.18
N TRP A 410 4.75 9.33 21.87
CA TRP A 410 4.18 10.31 20.96
C TRP A 410 2.65 10.20 20.79
N SER A 411 2.06 11.28 20.29
CA SER A 411 0.67 11.40 19.83
C SER A 411 0.58 12.50 18.77
N GLY A 412 -0.43 12.45 17.90
CA GLY A 412 -0.69 13.40 16.83
C GLY A 412 0.38 13.43 15.72
N VAL A 413 0.42 14.52 14.97
CA VAL A 413 1.41 14.73 13.90
C VAL A 413 2.83 14.90 14.46
N LYS A 414 3.76 14.09 13.95
CA LYS A 414 5.17 14.07 14.33
C LYS A 414 6.07 14.12 13.11
N THR A 415 7.22 14.75 13.29
CA THR A 415 8.26 14.88 12.28
C THR A 415 9.55 14.23 12.78
N PHE A 416 10.03 13.22 12.06
CA PHE A 416 11.16 12.39 12.48
C PHE A 416 11.90 11.79 11.29
N VAL A 417 13.01 11.11 11.56
CA VAL A 417 13.76 10.30 10.60
C VAL A 417 13.94 8.88 11.14
N ILE A 418 14.04 7.91 10.24
CA ILE A 418 14.46 6.54 10.55
C ILE A 418 15.95 6.45 10.24
N ASN A 419 16.75 6.06 11.23
CA ASN A 419 18.17 5.78 11.04
C ASN A 419 18.41 4.28 11.13
N ILE A 420 19.01 3.69 10.10
CA ILE A 420 19.52 2.31 10.14
C ILE A 420 21.00 2.39 10.46
N TRP A 421 21.43 1.66 11.47
CA TRP A 421 22.83 1.55 11.86
C TRP A 421 23.31 0.13 11.63
N LEU A 422 24.48 0.00 11.01
CA LEU A 422 25.22 -1.25 10.98
C LEU A 422 26.38 -1.15 11.96
N ASP A 423 26.52 -2.14 12.84
CA ASP A 423 27.65 -2.31 13.75
C ASP A 423 28.36 -3.61 13.41
N SER A 424 29.69 -3.54 13.33
CA SER A 424 30.48 -4.72 13.07
C SER A 424 31.84 -4.73 13.76
N GLY A 425 32.30 -5.92 14.12
CA GLY A 425 33.70 -6.12 14.47
C GLY A 425 34.58 -6.13 13.21
N ASP A 426 35.43 -5.12 13.01
CA ASP A 426 36.55 -5.04 12.06
C ASP A 426 36.30 -5.67 10.66
N GLY A 427 35.22 -5.28 9.95
CA GLY A 427 34.95 -5.73 8.58
C GLY A 427 33.79 -5.00 7.91
N GLY A 428 33.73 -5.02 6.57
CA GLY A 428 32.53 -4.59 5.83
C GLY A 428 31.50 -5.70 5.89
N PHE A 429 30.33 -5.42 6.46
CA PHE A 429 29.24 -6.39 6.60
C PHE A 429 27.97 -5.85 5.99
N ASN A 430 27.12 -6.78 5.59
CA ASN A 430 25.90 -6.49 4.85
C ASN A 430 24.65 -6.90 5.63
N VAL A 431 23.59 -6.11 5.46
CA VAL A 431 22.23 -6.49 5.81
C VAL A 431 21.33 -6.24 4.61
N THR A 432 20.53 -7.24 4.27
CA THR A 432 19.57 -7.15 3.17
C THR A 432 18.20 -6.80 3.74
N PHE A 433 17.69 -5.62 3.35
CA PHE A 433 16.37 -5.14 3.73
C PHE A 433 15.39 -5.36 2.59
N ASN A 434 14.22 -5.89 2.93
CA ASN A 434 13.14 -6.14 1.98
C ASN A 434 12.06 -5.05 2.05
N LYS A 435 11.72 -4.60 3.27
CA LYS A 435 10.67 -3.60 3.48
C LYS A 435 10.91 -2.84 4.79
N ILE A 436 10.70 -1.53 4.78
CA ILE A 436 10.45 -0.73 5.97
C ILE A 436 9.20 0.10 5.71
N GLU A 437 8.25 0.03 6.63
CA GLU A 437 6.94 0.63 6.45
C GLU A 437 6.46 1.21 7.76
N ILE A 438 5.83 2.38 7.69
CA ILE A 438 5.01 2.90 8.76
C ILE A 438 3.58 2.78 8.29
N ARG A 439 2.80 1.98 9.00
CA ARG A 439 1.40 1.70 8.69
C ARG A 439 0.52 2.02 9.90
N ALA A 440 -0.78 2.12 9.65
CA ALA A 440 -1.74 2.01 10.73
C ALA A 440 -1.47 0.65 11.38
N SER A 441 -1.39 0.57 12.71
CA SER A 441 -1.42 -0.74 13.32
C SER A 441 -2.68 -1.42 12.81
N GLU A 442 -2.48 -2.47 12.03
CA GLU A 442 -3.57 -3.37 11.72
C GLU A 442 -3.96 -3.91 13.10
N SER A 443 -5.04 -3.40 13.67
CA SER A 443 -5.76 -4.09 14.72
C SER A 443 -6.45 -5.31 14.11
N GLY A 444 -5.71 -6.09 13.31
CA GLY A 444 -6.10 -7.43 13.00
C GLY A 444 -6.12 -8.21 14.32
N PRO A 445 -7.04 -9.17 14.47
CA PRO A 445 -7.18 -9.94 15.69
C PRO A 445 -5.95 -10.79 16.02
N ILE A 446 -5.09 -11.07 15.03
CA ILE A 446 -3.99 -12.00 15.15
C ILE A 446 -2.67 -11.22 15.18
N PHE A 447 -1.88 -11.42 16.23
CA PHE A 447 -0.55 -10.84 16.35
C PHE A 447 0.52 -11.72 15.69
N TRP A 448 0.44 -13.02 15.92
CA TRP A 448 1.40 -14.00 15.40
C TRP A 448 0.71 -15.35 15.26
N GLU A 449 1.00 -16.09 14.21
CA GLU A 449 0.54 -17.47 14.06
C GLU A 449 1.51 -18.30 13.22
N ASP A 450 1.46 -19.62 13.43
CA ASP A 450 2.12 -20.63 12.61
C ASP A 450 1.11 -21.74 12.31
N HIS A 451 0.78 -21.88 11.02
CA HIS A 451 -0.10 -22.94 10.47
C HIS A 451 0.68 -24.20 10.08
N PHE A 452 1.98 -24.24 10.34
CA PHE A 452 2.86 -25.35 10.00
C PHE A 452 2.77 -25.77 8.51
N ASN A 453 2.48 -24.80 7.61
CA ASN A 453 2.39 -24.98 6.16
C ASN A 453 3.02 -23.83 5.35
N PRO A 454 4.31 -23.94 4.97
CA PRO A 454 5.27 -24.89 5.51
C PRO A 454 5.59 -24.59 6.98
N LEU A 455 6.09 -25.58 7.73
CA LEU A 455 6.68 -25.38 9.06
C LEU A 455 7.59 -24.15 9.09
N ASP A 456 7.37 -23.21 10.03
CA ASP A 456 8.29 -22.10 10.23
C ASP A 456 9.66 -22.62 10.71
N THR A 457 10.70 -22.28 9.96
CA THR A 457 12.09 -22.61 10.30
C THR A 457 12.60 -21.93 11.59
N GLY A 458 11.83 -20.99 12.15
CA GLY A 458 12.16 -20.26 13.38
C GLY A 458 12.05 -21.06 14.68
N TRP A 459 11.42 -22.25 14.67
CA TRP A 459 11.33 -23.09 15.86
C TRP A 459 12.69 -23.69 16.25
N THR A 460 13.04 -23.58 17.53
CA THR A 460 14.24 -24.22 18.09
C THR A 460 13.87 -25.60 18.66
N GLU A 461 14.42 -26.65 18.08
CA GLU A 461 14.26 -28.05 18.47
C GLU A 461 15.21 -28.44 19.61
N ILE A 462 14.67 -28.92 20.74
CA ILE A 462 15.45 -29.34 21.92
C ILE A 462 14.86 -30.65 22.44
N ASP A 463 15.52 -31.77 22.14
CA ASP A 463 15.07 -33.10 22.55
C ASP A 463 13.69 -33.52 22.01
N ALA A 464 13.11 -32.73 21.09
CA ALA A 464 11.97 -33.03 20.23
C ALA A 464 12.21 -32.38 18.85
N TYR A 465 11.61 -32.94 17.80
CA TYR A 465 11.73 -32.44 16.42
C TYR A 465 10.39 -32.37 15.71
N TRP A 466 10.30 -31.52 14.70
CA TRP A 466 9.17 -31.43 13.80
C TRP A 466 9.34 -32.34 12.58
N THR A 467 8.23 -32.90 12.11
CA THR A 467 8.11 -33.52 10.79
C THR A 467 7.02 -32.80 10.01
N ASP A 468 7.41 -32.09 8.96
CA ASP A 468 6.52 -31.33 8.07
C ASP A 468 5.61 -32.28 7.28
N MET A 469 4.31 -31.94 7.20
CA MET A 469 3.31 -32.73 6.48
C MET A 469 2.73 -31.95 5.29
N PRO A 470 2.34 -32.63 4.19
CA PRO A 470 1.86 -31.95 2.98
C PRO A 470 0.50 -31.23 3.13
N ASP A 471 -0.20 -31.42 4.25
CA ASP A 471 -1.61 -31.09 4.48
C ASP A 471 -1.81 -30.09 5.63
N SER A 472 -0.93 -29.09 5.70
CA SER A 472 -0.97 -27.99 6.67
C SER A 472 -0.85 -28.35 8.15
N THR A 473 -0.15 -29.43 8.46
CA THR A 473 0.15 -29.79 9.85
C THR A 473 1.63 -30.13 10.02
N ALA A 474 2.12 -30.09 11.24
CA ALA A 474 3.42 -30.68 11.58
C ALA A 474 3.28 -31.69 12.73
N ILE A 475 4.09 -32.75 12.67
CA ILE A 475 4.16 -33.75 13.73
C ILE A 475 5.33 -33.41 14.65
N LEU A 476 5.04 -33.00 15.88
CA LEU A 476 6.04 -32.85 16.93
C LEU A 476 6.31 -34.21 17.56
N THR A 477 7.55 -34.69 17.51
CA THR A 477 7.94 -35.98 18.07
C THR A 477 9.02 -35.80 19.13
N GLU A 478 8.84 -36.43 20.28
CA GLU A 478 9.86 -36.47 21.32
C GLU A 478 11.01 -37.43 20.95
N ASP A 479 12.25 -36.97 21.08
CA ASP A 479 13.47 -37.61 20.55
C ASP A 479 14.52 -37.96 21.61
N ALA A 480 14.25 -37.65 22.89
CA ALA A 480 15.20 -37.91 23.95
C ALA A 480 15.05 -39.32 24.52
N ILE A 481 15.73 -40.28 23.91
CA ILE A 481 15.82 -41.67 24.41
C ILE A 481 16.17 -41.70 25.90
N GLY A 482 15.18 -42.02 26.74
CA GLY A 482 15.32 -42.17 28.19
C GLY A 482 15.06 -40.92 29.03
N GLN A 483 14.84 -39.76 28.41
CA GLN A 483 14.09 -38.68 29.04
C GLN A 483 12.61 -38.87 28.65
N SER A 484 11.68 -38.50 29.52
CA SER A 484 10.25 -38.73 29.24
C SER A 484 9.60 -37.54 28.52
N TYR A 485 10.40 -36.62 28.00
CA TYR A 485 9.96 -35.36 27.42
C TYR A 485 11.02 -34.73 26.49
N GLY A 486 10.55 -33.89 25.56
CA GLY A 486 11.31 -32.99 24.70
C GLY A 486 10.51 -31.73 24.42
N LYS A 487 11.13 -30.68 23.87
CA LYS A 487 10.42 -29.43 23.56
C LYS A 487 10.86 -28.76 22.28
N VAL A 488 10.00 -27.87 21.81
CA VAL A 488 10.29 -26.87 20.79
C VAL A 488 9.95 -25.48 21.32
N GLU A 489 10.70 -24.48 20.88
CA GLU A 489 10.50 -23.08 21.27
C GLU A 489 10.29 -22.22 20.04
N SER A 490 9.29 -21.35 20.06
CA SER A 490 9.08 -20.35 19.00
C SER A 490 10.24 -19.35 18.95
N PRO A 491 10.33 -18.51 17.89
CA PRO A 491 11.08 -17.28 17.95
C PRO A 491 10.69 -16.41 19.16
N THR A 492 11.56 -15.50 19.55
CA THR A 492 11.24 -14.51 20.59
C THR A 492 10.24 -13.50 20.04
N LEU A 493 9.05 -13.45 20.64
CA LEU A 493 7.95 -12.57 20.27
C LEU A 493 7.90 -11.36 21.21
N LEU A 494 7.61 -10.17 20.68
CA LEU A 494 7.37 -8.94 21.47
C LEU A 494 5.90 -8.55 21.36
N VAL A 495 5.07 -9.01 22.31
CA VAL A 495 3.60 -8.93 22.23
C VAL A 495 3.08 -7.88 23.20
N ASP A 496 2.15 -7.01 22.77
CA ASP A 496 1.33 -6.22 23.69
C ASP A 496 0.20 -7.09 24.25
N LEU A 497 0.38 -7.58 25.48
CA LEU A 497 -0.58 -8.45 26.15
C LEU A 497 -1.82 -7.70 26.66
N ASP A 498 -1.87 -6.37 26.58
CA ASP A 498 -3.12 -5.65 26.80
C ASP A 498 -4.04 -5.71 25.57
N LYS A 499 -3.47 -5.92 24.37
CA LYS A 499 -4.19 -6.05 23.09
C LYS A 499 -4.35 -7.51 22.65
N TYR A 500 -3.29 -8.31 22.74
CA TYR A 500 -3.24 -9.70 22.25
C TYR A 500 -2.93 -10.72 23.36
N PRO A 501 -3.82 -10.88 24.36
CA PRO A 501 -3.55 -11.75 25.49
C PRO A 501 -3.80 -13.24 25.23
N GLU A 502 -4.48 -13.63 24.14
CA GLU A 502 -4.91 -15.02 23.92
C GLU A 502 -3.87 -15.83 23.14
N LEU A 503 -3.50 -17.00 23.65
CA LEU A 503 -2.77 -18.07 22.94
C LEU A 503 -3.77 -19.18 22.56
N THR A 504 -3.80 -19.54 21.29
CA THR A 504 -4.57 -20.65 20.73
C THR A 504 -3.63 -21.72 20.19
N VAL A 505 -3.91 -22.99 20.49
CA VAL A 505 -3.23 -24.16 19.94
C VAL A 505 -4.26 -25.13 19.40
N ILE A 506 -4.14 -25.56 18.15
CA ILE A 506 -4.98 -26.59 17.53
C ILE A 506 -4.15 -27.85 17.31
N THR A 507 -4.63 -28.97 17.84
CA THR A 507 -4.06 -30.29 17.59
C THR A 507 -5.06 -31.17 16.85
N THR A 508 -4.59 -31.93 15.87
CA THR A 508 -5.43 -32.91 15.14
C THR A 508 -5.27 -34.33 15.70
N GLY A 509 -4.26 -34.55 16.56
CA GLY A 509 -4.08 -35.80 17.29
C GLY A 509 -2.91 -35.76 18.26
N VAL A 510 -2.97 -36.62 19.28
CA VAL A 510 -1.86 -36.93 20.19
C VAL A 510 -1.79 -38.45 20.33
N ASP A 511 -0.60 -39.03 20.28
CA ASP A 511 -0.41 -40.46 20.46
C ASP A 511 -0.90 -40.93 21.84
N ALA A 512 -1.44 -42.15 21.90
CA ALA A 512 -1.84 -42.76 23.17
C ALA A 512 -0.67 -42.80 24.17
N ASP A 513 -0.93 -42.44 25.43
CA ASP A 513 0.04 -42.26 26.52
C ASP A 513 1.03 -41.09 26.34
N GLY A 514 0.85 -40.25 25.31
CA GLY A 514 1.53 -38.97 25.15
C GLY A 514 0.67 -37.79 25.58
N TRP A 515 1.31 -36.67 25.93
CA TRP A 515 0.63 -35.40 26.18
C TRP A 515 1.52 -34.21 25.82
N LEU A 516 0.88 -33.11 25.45
CA LEU A 516 1.53 -31.85 25.07
C LEU A 516 1.28 -30.79 26.17
N ASP A 517 2.36 -30.26 26.77
CA ASP A 517 2.28 -29.10 27.66
C ASP A 517 2.61 -27.82 26.88
N VAL A 518 1.78 -26.78 27.04
CA VAL A 518 1.95 -25.50 26.33
C VAL A 518 2.15 -24.39 27.36
N GLY A 519 3.27 -23.70 27.24
CA GLY A 519 3.62 -22.60 28.14
C GLY A 519 4.31 -21.44 27.42
N VAL A 520 4.59 -20.40 28.20
CA VAL A 520 5.39 -19.25 27.74
C VAL A 520 6.60 -19.04 28.64
N GLN A 521 7.67 -18.49 28.08
CA GLN A 521 8.88 -18.14 28.83
C GLN A 521 9.36 -16.73 28.50
N GLU A 522 9.36 -15.84 29.51
CA GLU A 522 9.82 -14.45 29.38
C GLU A 522 11.28 -14.41 28.95
N GLN A 523 11.55 -13.67 27.88
CA GLN A 523 12.88 -13.33 27.42
C GLN A 523 13.26 -11.99 28.06
N ASN A 524 14.47 -11.90 28.61
CA ASN A 524 14.98 -10.74 29.37
C ASN A 524 14.43 -10.55 30.80
N GLY A 525 13.70 -11.55 31.33
CA GLY A 525 13.16 -11.56 32.70
C GLY A 525 13.74 -12.66 33.59
N SER A 526 12.87 -13.32 34.38
CA SER A 526 13.26 -14.42 35.27
C SER A 526 13.53 -15.75 34.55
N TRP A 527 13.35 -15.80 33.23
CA TRP A 527 13.42 -17.02 32.41
C TRP A 527 12.50 -18.14 32.91
N THR A 528 11.49 -17.78 33.69
CA THR A 528 10.55 -18.73 34.29
C THR A 528 9.56 -19.18 33.22
N TYR A 529 9.50 -20.49 33.02
CA TYR A 529 8.46 -21.13 32.25
C TYR A 529 7.14 -21.12 33.05
N VAL A 530 6.05 -20.75 32.39
CA VAL A 530 4.70 -20.79 32.96
C VAL A 530 3.82 -21.60 32.03
N ASP A 531 3.22 -22.67 32.55
CA ASP A 531 2.17 -23.42 31.87
C ASP A 531 0.95 -22.49 31.66
N VAL A 532 0.55 -22.31 30.40
CA VAL A 532 -0.61 -21.46 30.07
C VAL A 532 -1.83 -22.27 29.63
N ILE A 533 -1.65 -23.45 29.03
CA ILE A 533 -2.76 -24.37 28.76
C ILE A 533 -2.70 -25.51 29.78
N SER A 534 -3.72 -25.59 30.64
CA SER A 534 -3.84 -26.60 31.70
C SER A 534 -5.28 -27.11 31.81
N PRO A 535 -5.53 -28.43 31.91
CA PRO A 535 -4.53 -29.52 31.94
C PRO A 535 -3.82 -29.71 30.59
N SER A 536 -2.81 -30.59 30.58
CA SER A 536 -2.05 -30.99 29.39
C SER A 536 -2.97 -31.51 28.28
N ILE A 537 -2.56 -31.31 27.03
CA ILE A 537 -3.31 -31.71 25.85
C ILE A 537 -3.06 -33.20 25.55
N GLU A 538 -4.09 -34.03 25.65
CA GLU A 538 -4.02 -35.50 25.46
C GLU A 538 -4.73 -35.99 24.17
N GLY A 539 -5.25 -35.08 23.35
CA GLY A 539 -5.98 -35.44 22.13
C GLY A 539 -6.25 -34.24 21.22
N ALA A 540 -7.00 -34.48 20.14
CA ALA A 540 -7.36 -33.45 19.17
C ALA A 540 -8.29 -32.39 19.77
N GLY A 541 -8.13 -31.14 19.36
CA GLY A 541 -9.01 -30.04 19.74
C GLY A 541 -8.37 -28.66 19.59
N THR A 542 -9.17 -27.64 19.89
CA THR A 542 -8.73 -26.24 19.98
C THR A 542 -8.60 -25.86 21.46
N TYR A 543 -7.42 -25.42 21.85
CA TYR A 543 -7.08 -25.08 23.23
C TYR A 543 -6.68 -23.62 23.32
N LYS A 544 -7.27 -22.89 24.26
CA LYS A 544 -7.08 -21.44 24.42
C LYS A 544 -6.63 -21.09 25.82
N ALA A 545 -5.76 -20.09 25.93
CA ALA A 545 -5.29 -19.55 27.19
C ALA A 545 -5.06 -18.04 27.13
N ASN A 546 -5.54 -17.31 28.14
CA ASN A 546 -5.21 -15.90 28.29
C ASN A 546 -3.87 -15.77 29.05
N ILE A 547 -2.78 -15.51 28.32
CA ILE A 547 -1.41 -15.38 28.83
C ILE A 547 -1.37 -14.33 29.94
N LYS A 548 -1.98 -13.16 29.72
CA LYS A 548 -2.01 -12.05 30.68
C LYS A 548 -2.63 -12.46 32.02
N ASN A 549 -3.78 -13.13 31.98
CA ASN A 549 -4.48 -13.56 33.19
C ASN A 549 -3.70 -14.60 33.99
N ILE A 550 -2.98 -15.49 33.30
CA ILE A 550 -2.22 -16.58 33.94
C ILE A 550 -0.89 -16.08 34.50
N THR A 551 -0.15 -15.29 33.71
CA THR A 551 1.18 -14.80 34.07
C THR A 551 1.16 -13.54 34.94
N GLY A 552 0.05 -12.77 34.89
CA GLY A 552 -0.04 -11.44 35.46
C GLY A 552 0.72 -10.37 34.66
N TRP A 553 1.18 -10.69 33.44
CA TRP A 553 1.88 -9.75 32.57
C TRP A 553 0.92 -8.72 31.94
N SER A 554 1.42 -7.53 31.62
CA SER A 554 0.67 -6.46 30.97
C SER A 554 1.57 -5.64 30.05
N GLY A 555 0.98 -4.93 29.10
CA GLY A 555 1.69 -4.18 28.05
C GLY A 555 2.61 -5.06 27.21
N TYR A 556 3.61 -4.44 26.60
CA TYR A 556 4.62 -5.14 25.80
C TYR A 556 5.49 -6.09 26.63
N LYS A 557 5.54 -7.36 26.20
CA LYS A 557 6.36 -8.41 26.77
C LYS A 557 7.10 -9.20 25.71
N SER A 558 8.37 -9.47 26.00
CA SER A 558 9.20 -10.34 25.18
C SER A 558 9.16 -11.76 25.75
N PHE A 559 8.68 -12.75 25.00
CA PHE A 559 8.62 -14.16 25.44
C PHE A 559 8.69 -15.13 24.27
N ARG A 560 8.85 -16.43 24.56
CA ARG A 560 8.71 -17.55 23.60
C ARG A 560 7.52 -18.40 23.99
N VAL A 561 6.83 -18.97 23.00
CA VAL A 561 5.89 -20.08 23.18
C VAL A 561 6.71 -21.37 23.22
N ILE A 562 6.43 -22.23 24.19
CA ILE A 562 7.13 -23.50 24.37
C ILE A 562 6.10 -24.63 24.36
N LEU A 563 6.35 -25.61 23.50
CA LEU A 563 5.57 -26.83 23.41
C LEU A 563 6.44 -27.99 23.93
N TRP A 564 6.03 -28.65 25.01
CA TRP A 564 6.68 -29.85 25.52
C TRP A 564 5.91 -31.09 25.09
N MET A 565 6.54 -31.94 24.30
CA MET A 565 6.01 -33.25 23.97
C MET A 565 6.51 -34.26 25.01
N ASN A 566 5.58 -34.95 25.68
CA ASN A 566 5.86 -35.93 26.71
C ASN A 566 5.40 -37.33 26.29
N GLY A 567 6.09 -38.38 26.75
CA GLY A 567 5.60 -39.76 26.62
C GLY A 567 6.60 -40.82 26.12
N ASN A 568 7.89 -40.50 25.98
CA ASN A 568 8.96 -41.42 25.56
C ASN A 568 8.77 -41.97 24.13
N GLY A 569 9.03 -41.14 23.13
CA GLY A 569 8.89 -41.39 21.69
C GLY A 569 7.48 -41.18 21.15
N LYS A 570 6.68 -40.34 21.83
CA LYS A 570 5.31 -40.02 21.44
C LYS A 570 5.26 -38.74 20.62
N SER A 571 4.21 -38.63 19.82
CA SER A 571 4.02 -37.48 18.96
C SER A 571 2.67 -36.80 19.16
N ALA A 572 2.61 -35.53 18.76
CA ALA A 572 1.40 -34.75 18.60
C ALA A 572 1.39 -34.13 17.19
N THR A 573 0.24 -34.17 16.53
CA THR A 573 0.02 -33.46 15.26
C THR A 573 -0.58 -32.09 15.59
N VAL A 574 0.18 -31.04 15.28
CA VAL A 574 -0.16 -29.64 15.55
C VAL A 574 -0.49 -28.96 14.22
N ASP A 575 -1.60 -28.24 14.21
CA ASP A 575 -2.17 -27.57 13.05
C ASP A 575 -1.97 -26.05 13.15
N LEU A 576 -2.16 -25.48 14.34
CA LEU A 576 -2.03 -24.04 14.56
C LEU A 576 -1.44 -23.75 15.93
N VAL A 577 -0.53 -22.78 15.99
CA VAL A 577 -0.23 -22.01 17.20
C VAL A 577 -0.43 -20.53 16.87
N ARG A 578 -1.23 -19.81 17.65
CA ARG A 578 -1.62 -18.42 17.38
C ARG A 578 -1.63 -17.58 18.65
N ILE A 579 -1.17 -16.34 18.56
CA ILE A 579 -1.37 -15.29 19.55
C ILE A 579 -2.26 -14.21 18.96
N GLY A 580 -3.34 -13.86 19.66
CA GLY A 580 -4.33 -12.91 19.17
C GLY A 580 -5.10 -12.19 20.29
N MET A 581 -6.09 -11.38 19.88
CA MET A 581 -7.00 -10.69 20.78
C MET A 581 -7.86 -11.70 21.55
N ASP A 582 -8.16 -11.42 22.81
CA ASP A 582 -9.14 -12.22 23.56
C ASP A 582 -10.53 -11.74 23.20
N CYS A 583 -11.12 -12.41 22.20
CA CYS A 583 -12.49 -12.18 21.77
C CYS A 583 -13.54 -12.80 22.72
N GLY A 584 -13.12 -13.35 23.87
CA GLY A 584 -13.96 -14.08 24.81
C GLY A 584 -13.97 -15.59 24.55
N THR A 585 -14.47 -16.34 25.54
CA THR A 585 -14.49 -17.82 25.54
C THR A 585 -15.44 -18.45 24.54
N GLU A 586 -16.25 -17.64 23.86
CA GLU A 586 -17.17 -18.06 22.81
C GLU A 586 -16.91 -17.16 21.61
N ILE A 587 -16.01 -17.58 20.70
CA ILE A 587 -16.14 -17.17 19.31
C ILE A 587 -17.57 -17.56 18.95
N LEU A 588 -18.44 -16.57 18.76
CA LEU A 588 -19.82 -16.83 18.35
C LEU A 588 -19.73 -17.67 17.06
N ALA A 589 -20.52 -18.73 16.95
CA ALA A 589 -20.67 -19.45 15.69
C ALA A 589 -21.08 -18.42 14.61
N GLY A 590 -20.13 -17.98 13.79
CA GLY A 590 -20.33 -16.74 13.04
C GLY A 590 -19.12 -15.85 12.81
N ASP A 591 -18.10 -15.86 13.66
CA ASP A 591 -16.92 -14.97 13.53
C ASP A 591 -15.78 -15.73 12.81
N TYR A 592 -15.82 -15.70 11.48
CA TYR A 592 -14.93 -16.47 10.61
C TYR A 592 -13.53 -15.85 10.57
N TYR A 593 -13.44 -14.53 10.67
CA TYR A 593 -12.16 -13.82 10.70
C TYR A 593 -11.55 -13.73 12.09
N GLU A 594 -12.28 -14.17 13.12
CA GLU A 594 -11.91 -14.09 14.53
C GLU A 594 -11.57 -12.65 14.94
N ASP A 595 -12.20 -11.65 14.32
CA ASP A 595 -11.92 -10.22 14.52
C ASP A 595 -12.60 -9.62 15.76
N CYS A 596 -13.14 -10.51 16.60
CA CYS A 596 -13.98 -10.20 17.75
C CYS A 596 -15.29 -9.51 17.38
N SER A 597 -15.71 -9.57 16.11
CA SER A 597 -16.99 -9.09 15.61
C SER A 597 -17.58 -10.09 14.62
N VAL A 598 -18.89 -10.35 14.71
CA VAL A 598 -19.60 -11.03 13.61
C VAL A 598 -20.13 -9.93 12.70
N ASN A 599 -19.47 -9.73 11.57
CA ASN A 599 -19.86 -8.75 10.57
C ASN A 599 -20.37 -9.43 9.28
N PHE A 600 -20.72 -8.63 8.28
CA PHE A 600 -21.32 -9.16 7.05
C PHE A 600 -20.35 -10.01 6.23
N LEU A 601 -19.04 -9.76 6.34
CA LEU A 601 -18.02 -10.54 5.67
C LEU A 601 -17.90 -11.93 6.30
N ASP A 602 -17.97 -12.02 7.63
CA ASP A 602 -17.97 -13.33 8.30
C ASP A 602 -19.17 -14.18 7.87
N LEU A 603 -20.35 -13.57 7.81
CA LEU A 603 -21.57 -14.23 7.36
C LEU A 603 -21.50 -14.62 5.88
N ALA A 604 -20.86 -13.81 5.03
CA ALA A 604 -20.68 -14.11 3.62
C ALA A 604 -19.74 -15.30 3.42
N PHE A 605 -18.64 -15.39 4.19
CA PHE A 605 -17.71 -16.52 4.11
C PHE A 605 -18.28 -17.82 4.66
N ILE A 606 -19.02 -17.75 5.77
CA ILE A 606 -19.74 -18.92 6.29
C ILE A 606 -20.74 -19.40 5.24
N ALA A 607 -21.49 -18.47 4.62
CA ALA A 607 -22.41 -18.81 3.54
C ALA A 607 -21.67 -19.45 2.35
N GLU A 608 -20.53 -18.91 1.91
CA GLU A 608 -19.74 -19.47 0.81
C GLU A 608 -19.22 -20.88 1.14
N SER A 609 -18.64 -21.09 2.32
CA SER A 609 -18.16 -22.42 2.74
C SER A 609 -19.28 -23.46 2.81
N TRP A 610 -20.48 -23.04 3.23
CA TRP A 610 -21.65 -23.91 3.30
C TRP A 610 -22.25 -24.15 1.91
N MET A 611 -22.24 -23.16 1.02
CA MET A 611 -22.63 -23.34 -0.37
C MET A 611 -21.77 -24.42 -1.03
N ASP A 612 -20.46 -24.40 -0.79
CA ASP A 612 -19.55 -25.43 -1.29
C ASP A 612 -19.77 -26.80 -0.62
N GLN A 613 -19.97 -26.84 0.70
CA GLN A 613 -20.16 -28.10 1.43
C GLN A 613 -21.48 -28.79 1.08
N TYR A 614 -22.55 -28.02 0.84
CA TYR A 614 -23.90 -28.53 0.61
C TYR A 614 -24.38 -28.43 -0.84
N ASP A 615 -23.53 -27.99 -1.77
CA ASP A 615 -23.88 -27.73 -3.18
C ASP A 615 -25.11 -26.81 -3.29
N ALA A 616 -25.15 -25.77 -2.45
CA ALA A 616 -26.26 -24.82 -2.37
C ALA A 616 -26.00 -23.63 -3.31
N PHE A 617 -27.02 -23.20 -4.07
CA PHE A 617 -26.85 -22.19 -5.13
C PHE A 617 -27.22 -20.77 -4.69
N ASP A 618 -27.91 -20.63 -3.56
CA ASP A 618 -28.23 -19.34 -2.97
C ASP A 618 -28.40 -19.39 -1.43
N LEU A 619 -28.49 -18.20 -0.82
CA LEU A 619 -28.72 -18.01 0.63
C LEU A 619 -30.04 -18.62 1.12
N LYS A 620 -31.02 -18.82 0.23
CA LYS A 620 -32.31 -19.41 0.59
C LYS A 620 -32.16 -20.93 0.75
N ASP A 621 -31.40 -21.59 -0.11
CA ASP A 621 -31.08 -23.02 0.00
C ASP A 621 -30.32 -23.31 1.31
N ILE A 622 -29.40 -22.42 1.72
CA ILE A 622 -28.72 -22.51 3.02
C ILE A 622 -29.71 -22.38 4.19
N SER A 623 -30.56 -21.35 4.16
CA SER A 623 -31.59 -21.10 5.18
C SER A 623 -32.55 -22.29 5.34
N ASP A 624 -32.96 -22.89 4.22
CA ASP A 624 -33.90 -24.01 4.22
C ASP A 624 -33.24 -25.28 4.78
N ASN A 625 -31.97 -25.55 4.46
CA ASN A 625 -31.23 -26.67 5.06
C ASN A 625 -30.94 -26.47 6.56
N TRP A 626 -30.66 -25.23 6.98
CA TRP A 626 -30.37 -24.92 8.38
C TRP A 626 -31.57 -25.17 9.30
N LEU A 627 -32.78 -24.89 8.81
CA LEU A 627 -34.02 -25.11 9.56
C LEU A 627 -34.49 -26.56 9.60
N GLU A 628 -34.00 -27.41 8.69
CA GLU A 628 -34.37 -28.84 8.65
C GLU A 628 -33.47 -29.73 9.52
N GLU A 629 -32.24 -29.32 9.84
CA GLU A 629 -31.32 -30.12 10.69
C GLU A 629 -31.38 -29.80 12.19
N GLU A 630 -31.89 -28.63 12.61
CA GLU A 630 -32.02 -28.24 14.03
C GLU A 630 -33.44 -28.36 14.63
N LEU A 631 -34.40 -28.95 13.90
CA LEU A 631 -35.74 -29.33 14.38
C LEU A 631 -35.96 -30.84 14.32
#